data_AF-A0A9Q9ZH72-F1
#
_entry.id   AF-A0A9Q9ZH72-F1
#
_cell.length_a   1.000
_cell.length_b   1.000
_cell.length_c   1.000
_cell.angle_alpha   90.00
_cell.angle_beta   90.00
_cell.angle_gamma   90.00
#
_symmetry.space_group_name_H-M   'P 1'
#
loop_
_entity.id
_entity.type
_entity.pdbx_description
1 polymer ?
#
loop_
_entity_poly.entity_id
_entity_poly.type
_entity_poly.pdbx_seq_one_letter_code
_entity_poly.pdbx_strand_id
1 'polypeptide(L)'
;MYLVFVYGTLKKGQPNFKMLDAANGRAEFLAHARTVERYPLVIATKDNIPFLLNVPGTGQRVHGEIYSVDQQMLHFLDRFEGCPEMYQRTAVQLEVQDGDGEGENTLKPGSVVETFVYSTTTYQPEWLQKPTYESYDANGDHGLEYVSREDRSPK
;
A
#
# COMPACT_ATOMS: atom_id res chain seq x y z
N MET A 1 4.54 -2.75 -18.24
CA MET A 1 3.53 -2.38 -17.23
C MET A 1 3.73 -3.27 -16.02
N TYR A 2 3.49 -2.77 -14.82
CA TYR A 2 3.66 -3.47 -13.56
C TYR A 2 2.40 -3.34 -12.73
N LEU A 3 2.05 -4.36 -11.95
CA LEU A 3 0.94 -4.29 -11.00
C LEU A 3 1.47 -3.88 -9.63
N VAL A 4 0.88 -2.84 -9.05
CA VAL A 4 1.23 -2.35 -7.71
C VAL A 4 -0.01 -2.35 -6.83
N PHE A 5 0.13 -2.89 -5.63
CA PHE A 5 -0.86 -2.88 -4.58
C PHE A 5 -0.59 -1.76 -3.59
N VAL A 6 -1.57 -0.90 -3.39
CA VAL A 6 -1.54 0.17 -2.40
C VAL A 6 -2.55 -0.11 -1.29
N TYR A 7 -2.09 -0.09 -0.05
CA TYR A 7 -2.91 -0.37 1.14
C TYR A 7 -3.02 0.83 2.09
N GLY A 8 -2.13 1.81 1.95
CA GLY A 8 -1.96 2.93 2.87
C GLY A 8 -2.32 4.27 2.25
N THR A 9 -1.44 5.26 2.45
CA THR A 9 -1.69 6.67 2.07
C THR A 9 -1.86 6.94 0.58
N LEU A 10 -1.49 6.00 -0.29
CA LEU A 10 -1.61 6.09 -1.75
C LEU A 10 -2.99 5.65 -2.27
N LYS A 11 -3.85 5.05 -1.45
CA LYS A 11 -5.20 4.66 -1.86
C LYS A 11 -6.05 5.87 -2.24
N LYS A 12 -7.09 5.67 -3.05
CA LYS A 12 -8.07 6.72 -3.36
C LYS A 12 -8.68 7.30 -2.07
N GLY A 13 -8.75 8.63 -2.01
CA GLY A 13 -9.24 9.36 -0.83
C GLY A 13 -8.22 9.47 0.33
N GLN A 14 -7.02 8.91 0.20
CA GLN A 14 -5.97 9.02 1.20
C GLN A 14 -4.96 10.15 0.87
N PRO A 15 -4.19 10.65 1.86
CA PRO A 15 -3.45 11.91 1.75
C PRO A 15 -2.42 11.98 0.60
N ASN A 16 -1.84 10.86 0.19
CA ASN A 16 -0.82 10.80 -0.85
C ASN A 16 -1.37 10.32 -2.20
N PHE A 17 -2.68 10.15 -2.38
CA PHE A 17 -3.28 9.73 -3.66
C PHE A 17 -2.82 10.59 -4.85
N LYS A 18 -2.63 11.90 -4.61
CA LYS A 18 -2.09 12.88 -5.58
C LYS A 18 -0.71 12.51 -6.16
N MET A 19 0.00 11.55 -5.59
CA MET A 19 1.27 11.06 -6.10
C MET A 19 1.11 10.13 -7.31
N LEU A 20 -0.06 9.50 -7.49
CA LEU A 20 -0.43 8.71 -8.67
C LEU A 20 -0.87 9.60 -9.84
N ASP A 21 -0.15 10.69 -10.06
CA ASP A 21 -0.42 11.71 -11.07
C ASP A 21 0.42 11.49 -12.34
N ALA A 22 -0.10 11.96 -13.48
CA ALA A 22 0.54 11.85 -14.80
C ALA A 22 1.94 12.48 -14.86
N ALA A 23 2.27 13.46 -14.01
CA ALA A 23 3.61 14.04 -13.90
C ALA A 23 4.66 13.02 -13.41
N ASN A 24 4.24 12.02 -12.63
CA ASN A 24 5.11 10.98 -12.07
C ASN A 24 5.15 9.71 -12.92
N GLY A 25 4.31 9.61 -13.96
CA GLY A 25 4.13 8.45 -14.82
C GLY A 25 2.65 8.04 -14.93
N ARG A 26 2.36 6.91 -15.59
CA ARG A 26 0.99 6.38 -15.69
C ARG A 26 0.66 5.45 -14.53
N ALA A 27 -0.49 5.67 -13.89
CA ALA A 27 -1.13 4.75 -12.96
C ALA A 27 -2.63 4.62 -13.30
N GLU A 28 -3.11 3.40 -13.50
CA GLU A 28 -4.48 3.09 -13.86
C GLU A 28 -5.06 2.14 -12.83
N PHE A 29 -6.15 2.54 -12.17
CA PHE A 29 -6.86 1.68 -11.21
C PHE A 29 -7.42 0.46 -11.95
N LEU A 30 -7.29 -0.72 -11.36
CA LEU A 30 -7.81 -1.96 -11.92
C LEU A 30 -8.90 -2.60 -11.06
N ALA A 31 -8.71 -2.63 -9.74
CA ALA A 31 -9.50 -3.44 -8.83
C ALA A 31 -9.27 -3.08 -7.36
N HIS A 32 -10.29 -3.24 -6.51
CA HIS A 32 -10.06 -3.47 -5.09
C HIS A 32 -9.64 -4.92 -4.86
N ALA A 33 -8.74 -5.13 -3.91
CA ALA A 33 -8.20 -6.44 -3.62
C ALA A 33 -7.87 -6.59 -2.13
N ARG A 34 -7.71 -7.84 -1.71
CA ARG A 34 -7.31 -8.22 -0.36
C ARG A 34 -6.13 -9.17 -0.42
N THR A 35 -5.13 -9.02 0.46
CA THR A 35 -4.03 -9.99 0.54
C THR A 35 -4.56 -11.41 0.78
N VAL A 36 -4.01 -12.41 0.09
CA VAL A 36 -4.35 -13.83 0.34
C VAL A 36 -3.84 -14.21 1.72
N GLU A 37 -2.55 -14.01 1.94
CA GLU A 37 -1.91 -14.18 3.25
C GLU A 37 -2.26 -13.03 4.20
N ARG A 38 -2.14 -13.30 5.50
CA ARG A 38 -2.26 -12.27 6.53
C ARG A 38 -0.92 -11.55 6.71
N TYR A 39 -0.99 -10.24 6.94
CA TYR A 39 0.16 -9.40 7.29
C TYR A 39 -0.18 -8.43 8.43
N PRO A 40 0.80 -8.05 9.28
CA PRO A 40 0.64 -6.94 10.21
C PRO A 40 0.69 -5.61 9.44
N LEU A 41 -0.47 -4.99 9.24
CA LEU A 41 -0.56 -3.57 8.89
C LEU A 41 -0.69 -2.77 10.17
N VAL A 42 0.32 -1.95 10.49
CA VAL A 42 0.39 -1.17 11.73
C VAL A 42 0.53 0.31 11.43
N ILE A 43 0.01 1.17 12.30
CA ILE A 43 0.27 2.61 12.27
C ILE A 43 1.41 2.91 13.25
N ALA A 44 2.51 3.47 12.75
CA ALA A 44 3.72 3.66 13.52
C ALA A 44 4.40 4.99 13.25
N THR A 45 5.50 5.24 13.98
CA THR A 45 6.26 6.50 14.06
C THR A 45 5.46 7.66 14.69
N LYS A 46 6.13 8.79 14.92
CA LYS A 46 5.49 10.04 15.37
C LYS A 46 4.56 10.66 14.32
N ASP A 47 4.71 10.24 13.06
CA ASP A 47 4.01 10.80 11.90
C ASP A 47 2.80 9.94 11.47
N ASN A 48 2.44 8.93 12.27
CA ASN A 48 1.31 8.01 12.05
C ASN A 48 1.27 7.38 10.65
N ILE A 49 2.43 6.88 10.20
CA ILE A 49 2.59 6.27 8.88
C ILE A 49 2.12 4.81 8.95
N PRO A 50 1.31 4.33 7.99
CA PRO A 50 0.95 2.92 7.90
C PRO A 50 2.10 2.10 7.33
N PHE A 51 2.51 1.03 8.02
CA PHE A 51 3.51 0.07 7.56
C PHE A 51 2.92 -1.33 7.44
N LEU A 52 3.12 -1.96 6.29
CA LEU A 52 2.92 -3.40 6.13
C LEU A 52 4.22 -4.14 6.49
N LEU A 53 4.23 -4.81 7.63
CA LEU A 53 5.39 -5.58 8.07
C LEU A 53 5.44 -6.89 7.28
N ASN A 54 6.60 -7.23 6.73
CA ASN A 54 6.79 -8.46 5.94
C ASN A 54 6.92 -9.70 6.86
N VAL A 55 5.82 -10.03 7.55
CA VAL A 55 5.68 -11.18 8.43
C VAL A 55 4.43 -11.97 8.02
N PRO A 56 4.49 -12.69 6.88
CA PRO A 56 3.35 -13.41 6.33
C PRO A 56 2.78 -14.41 7.33
N GLY A 57 1.46 -14.59 7.30
CA GLY A 57 0.71 -15.50 8.16
C GLY A 57 0.24 -14.90 9.48
N THR A 58 0.63 -13.66 9.80
CA THR A 58 0.29 -12.94 11.04
C THR A 58 -0.53 -11.67 10.78
N GLY A 59 -1.17 -11.08 11.79
CA GLY A 59 -2.02 -9.90 11.62
C GLY A 59 -3.31 -10.22 10.87
N GLN A 60 -3.65 -9.42 9.85
CA GLN A 60 -4.93 -9.49 9.14
C GLN A 60 -4.75 -9.63 7.64
N ARG A 61 -5.80 -10.04 6.93
CA ARG A 61 -5.82 -9.94 5.46
C ARG A 61 -6.12 -8.48 5.10
N VAL A 62 -5.20 -7.81 4.41
CA VAL A 62 -5.20 -6.35 4.21
C VAL A 62 -5.91 -5.96 2.92
N HIS A 63 -6.83 -5.01 3.01
CA HIS A 63 -7.56 -4.41 1.88
C HIS A 63 -6.79 -3.26 1.25
N GLY A 64 -6.89 -3.16 -0.06
CA GLY A 64 -6.30 -2.08 -0.83
C GLY A 64 -6.74 -2.10 -2.28
N GLU A 65 -5.93 -1.45 -3.12
CA GLU A 65 -6.25 -1.18 -4.52
C GLU A 65 -5.09 -1.65 -5.40
N ILE A 66 -5.41 -2.25 -6.54
CA ILE A 66 -4.44 -2.65 -7.56
C ILE A 66 -4.40 -1.58 -8.65
N TYR A 67 -3.19 -1.11 -8.94
CA TYR A 67 -2.91 -0.20 -10.05
C TYR A 67 -1.99 -0.85 -11.08
N SER A 68 -2.30 -0.64 -12.35
CA SER A 68 -1.38 -0.85 -13.46
C SER A 68 -0.52 0.39 -13.65
N VAL A 69 0.79 0.25 -13.48
CA VAL A 69 1.74 1.37 -13.57
C VAL A 69 2.78 1.15 -14.66
N ASP A 70 3.24 2.25 -15.26
CA ASP A 70 4.39 2.19 -16.15
C ASP A 70 5.72 2.17 -15.37
N GLN A 71 6.83 2.06 -16.10
CA GLN A 71 8.16 2.03 -15.50
C GLN A 71 8.54 3.35 -14.82
N GLN A 72 8.04 4.50 -15.32
CA GLN A 72 8.36 5.80 -14.74
C GLN A 72 7.71 5.95 -13.36
N MET A 73 6.42 5.63 -13.27
CA MET A 73 5.65 5.62 -12.03
C MET A 73 6.25 4.64 -11.02
N LEU A 74 6.65 3.44 -11.46
CA LEU A 74 7.26 2.47 -10.57
C LEU A 74 8.55 2.99 -9.92
N HIS A 75 9.47 3.59 -10.69
CA HIS A 75 10.69 4.19 -10.14
C HIS A 75 10.41 5.40 -9.24
N PHE A 76 9.40 6.19 -9.58
CA PHE A 76 8.96 7.28 -8.74
C PHE A 76 8.48 6.76 -7.39
N LEU A 77 7.64 5.72 -7.37
CA LEU A 77 7.15 5.11 -6.15
C LEU A 77 8.27 4.49 -5.31
N ASP A 78 9.26 3.82 -5.93
CA ASP A 78 10.44 3.30 -5.22
C ASP A 78 11.17 4.42 -4.46
N ARG A 79 11.39 5.56 -5.13
CA ARG A 79 11.99 6.75 -4.50
C ARG A 79 11.10 7.39 -3.45
N PHE A 80 9.80 7.49 -3.74
CA PHE A 80 8.83 8.11 -2.85
C PHE A 80 8.77 7.34 -1.54
N GLU A 81 8.66 6.01 -1.59
CA GLU A 81 8.61 5.13 -0.42
C GLU A 81 9.98 4.94 0.25
N GLY A 82 11.06 5.54 -0.27
CA GLY A 82 12.39 5.45 0.32
C GLY A 82 12.96 4.04 0.28
N CYS A 83 12.77 3.34 -0.84
CA CYS A 83 13.37 2.03 -1.06
C CYS A 83 14.87 2.14 -1.34
N PRO A 84 15.69 1.17 -0.86
CA PRO A 84 15.32 0.00 -0.06
C PRO A 84 15.33 0.22 1.46
N GLU A 85 15.62 1.42 1.97
CA GLU A 85 15.88 1.63 3.40
C GLU A 85 14.61 1.61 4.27
N MET A 86 13.56 2.33 3.87
CA MET A 86 12.31 2.47 4.64
C MET A 86 11.31 1.36 4.30
N TYR A 87 11.08 1.16 3.01
CA TYR A 87 10.31 0.05 2.46
C TYR A 87 11.15 -0.75 1.48
N GLN A 88 10.68 -1.94 1.16
CA GLN A 88 11.21 -2.78 0.10
C GLN A 88 10.04 -3.17 -0.81
N ARG A 89 10.26 -3.07 -2.12
CA ARG A 89 9.30 -3.55 -3.10
C ARG A 89 9.36 -5.08 -3.18
N THR A 90 8.32 -5.74 -2.68
CA THR A 90 8.21 -7.21 -2.63
C THR A 90 7.00 -7.68 -3.44
N ALA A 91 6.97 -8.95 -3.83
CA ALA A 91 5.79 -9.56 -4.44
C ALA A 91 4.76 -9.98 -3.37
N VAL A 92 3.47 -9.88 -3.69
CA VAL A 92 2.37 -10.37 -2.85
C VAL A 92 1.24 -10.94 -3.70
N GLN A 93 0.60 -11.99 -3.20
CA GLN A 93 -0.62 -12.54 -3.81
C GLN A 93 -1.86 -11.86 -3.24
N LEU A 94 -2.74 -11.44 -4.15
CA LEU A 94 -3.98 -10.75 -3.83
C LEU A 94 -5.18 -11.48 -4.40
N GLU A 95 -6.22 -11.59 -3.60
CA GLU A 95 -7.56 -11.96 -4.05
C GLU A 95 -8.29 -10.70 -4.52
N VAL A 96 -8.68 -10.68 -5.78
CA VAL A 96 -9.43 -9.57 -6.40
C VAL A 96 -10.86 -9.56 -5.86
N GLN A 97 -11.32 -8.43 -5.33
CA GLN A 97 -12.65 -8.29 -4.73
C GLN A 97 -13.68 -7.76 -5.73
N ASP A 98 -13.31 -6.72 -6.46
CA ASP A 98 -14.07 -6.15 -7.57
C ASP A 98 -13.09 -5.71 -8.68
N GLY A 99 -13.61 -5.31 -9.83
CA GLY A 99 -12.82 -4.76 -10.91
C GLY A 99 -13.63 -3.70 -11.66
N ASP A 100 -12.94 -2.73 -12.26
CA ASP A 100 -13.59 -1.77 -13.15
C ASP A 100 -13.97 -2.49 -14.46
N GLY A 101 -15.20 -3.01 -14.50
CA GLY A 101 -15.72 -3.82 -15.58
C GLY A 101 -15.98 -3.03 -16.87
N GLU A 102 -15.12 -3.24 -17.87
CA GLU A 102 -15.41 -3.66 -19.27
C GLU A 102 -14.19 -3.33 -20.15
N GLY A 103 -13.23 -4.28 -20.26
CA GLY A 103 -12.06 -4.16 -21.14
C GLY A 103 -11.14 -5.39 -21.11
N GLU A 104 -10.18 -5.48 -22.05
CA GLU A 104 -9.24 -6.62 -22.16
C GLU A 104 -8.27 -6.75 -20.95
N ASN A 105 -8.14 -5.71 -20.12
CA ASN A 105 -7.26 -5.68 -18.93
C ASN A 105 -8.01 -5.84 -17.59
N THR A 106 -9.21 -6.44 -17.59
CA THR A 106 -10.02 -6.54 -16.36
C THR A 106 -9.56 -7.73 -15.49
N LEU A 107 -9.22 -7.45 -14.23
CA LEU A 107 -9.00 -8.49 -13.22
C LEU A 107 -10.34 -9.10 -12.80
N LYS A 108 -10.43 -10.43 -12.75
CA LYS A 108 -11.69 -11.12 -12.43
C LYS A 108 -11.89 -11.20 -10.91
N PRO A 109 -13.06 -10.82 -10.36
CA PRO A 109 -13.38 -11.06 -8.95
C PRO A 109 -13.18 -12.53 -8.56
N GLY A 110 -12.57 -12.75 -7.40
CA GLY A 110 -12.20 -14.08 -6.88
C GLY A 110 -10.94 -14.70 -7.51
N SER A 111 -10.35 -14.07 -8.53
CA SER A 111 -9.04 -14.51 -9.03
C SER A 111 -7.91 -14.08 -8.09
N VAL A 112 -6.81 -14.85 -8.11
CA VAL A 112 -5.58 -14.51 -7.40
C VAL A 112 -4.57 -13.96 -8.40
N VAL A 113 -4.00 -12.80 -8.10
CA VAL A 113 -2.98 -12.14 -8.91
C VAL A 113 -1.76 -11.79 -8.06
N GLU A 114 -0.58 -11.91 -8.65
CA GLU A 114 0.67 -11.45 -8.03
C GLU A 114 0.94 -9.99 -8.41
N THR A 115 1.25 -9.17 -7.42
CA THR A 115 1.53 -7.74 -7.58
C THR A 115 2.73 -7.33 -6.74
N PHE A 116 3.31 -6.16 -7.02
CA PHE A 116 4.26 -5.53 -6.12
C PHE A 116 3.56 -4.80 -4.99
N VAL A 117 4.15 -4.85 -3.80
CA VAL A 117 3.75 -4.07 -2.63
C VAL A 117 4.98 -3.48 -1.95
N TYR A 118 4.83 -2.30 -1.35
CA TYR A 118 5.85 -1.74 -0.47
C TYR A 118 5.65 -2.27 0.95
N SER A 119 6.40 -3.31 1.31
CA SER A 119 6.43 -3.88 2.66
C SER A 119 7.76 -3.52 3.34
N THR A 120 7.88 -3.74 4.65
CA THR A 120 9.13 -3.46 5.35
C THR A 120 9.60 -4.64 6.21
N THR A 121 10.90 -4.87 6.19
CA THR A 121 11.67 -5.74 7.09
C THR A 121 12.52 -4.94 8.07
N THR A 122 12.57 -3.61 7.90
CA THR A 122 13.40 -2.66 8.65
C THR A 122 12.53 -1.88 9.65
N TYR A 123 12.08 -2.55 10.71
CA TYR A 123 11.21 -1.99 11.75
C TYR A 123 11.70 -2.29 13.16
N GLN A 124 11.21 -1.50 14.13
CA GLN A 124 11.50 -1.75 15.55
C GLN A 124 10.69 -2.96 16.05
N PRO A 125 11.26 -3.86 16.88
CA PRO A 125 10.58 -5.08 17.34
C PRO A 125 9.23 -4.83 18.00
N GLU A 126 9.07 -3.69 18.69
CA GLU A 126 7.83 -3.33 19.38
C GLU A 126 6.66 -3.09 18.42
N TRP A 127 6.94 -2.85 17.13
CA TRP A 127 5.88 -2.68 16.12
C TRP A 127 5.08 -3.96 15.91
N LEU A 128 5.65 -5.13 16.18
CA LEU A 128 4.94 -6.42 16.12
C LEU A 128 3.84 -6.55 17.19
N GLN A 129 3.88 -5.72 18.24
CA GLN A 129 2.90 -5.69 19.32
C GLN A 129 1.82 -4.61 19.12
N LYS A 130 1.93 -3.81 18.05
CA LYS A 130 0.93 -2.76 17.75
C LYS A 130 -0.39 -3.37 17.25
N PRO A 131 -1.51 -2.65 17.41
CA PRO A 131 -2.76 -3.03 16.75
C PRO A 131 -2.56 -3.20 15.25
N THR A 132 -3.16 -4.25 14.70
CA THR A 132 -3.14 -4.56 13.27
C THR A 132 -4.47 -4.22 12.63
N TYR A 133 -4.44 -3.62 11.44
CA TYR A 133 -5.63 -3.13 10.74
C TYR A 133 -5.91 -3.94 9.48
N GLU A 134 -7.19 -4.16 9.16
CA GLU A 134 -7.57 -4.77 7.87
C GLU A 134 -7.54 -3.75 6.72
N SER A 135 -7.75 -2.47 7.01
CA SER A 135 -7.70 -1.38 6.05
C SER A 135 -7.24 -0.11 6.76
N TYR A 136 -6.30 0.61 6.14
CA TYR A 136 -5.86 1.91 6.64
C TYR A 136 -6.79 3.04 6.16
N ASP A 137 -7.08 3.98 7.05
CA ASP A 137 -7.69 5.27 6.74
C ASP A 137 -7.04 6.35 7.62
N ALA A 138 -6.49 7.41 7.03
CA ALA A 138 -5.88 8.52 7.78
C ALA A 138 -6.86 9.17 8.78
N ASN A 139 -8.16 9.10 8.52
CA ASN A 139 -9.22 9.63 9.38
C ASN A 139 -10.00 8.53 10.11
N GLY A 140 -9.40 7.34 10.26
CA GLY A 140 -10.01 6.20 10.92
C GLY A 140 -10.30 6.41 12.41
N ASP A 141 -11.11 5.51 12.97
CA ASP A 141 -11.52 5.49 14.38
C ASP A 141 -10.36 5.28 15.38
N HIS A 142 -9.18 4.91 14.89
CA HIS A 142 -7.95 4.83 15.69
C HIS A 142 -7.45 6.20 16.20
N GLY A 143 -7.91 7.33 15.63
CA GLY A 143 -7.55 8.67 16.10
C GLY A 143 -6.07 9.05 15.88
N LEU A 144 -5.38 8.35 14.97
CA LEU A 144 -3.97 8.55 14.64
C LEU A 144 -3.87 9.20 13.25
N GLU A 145 -4.08 10.52 13.21
CA GLU A 145 -4.09 11.27 11.95
C GLU A 145 -2.69 11.33 11.32
N TYR A 146 -2.61 11.09 10.02
CA TYR A 146 -1.37 11.08 9.26
C TYR A 146 -0.72 12.46 9.18
N VAL A 147 0.59 12.53 9.48
CA VAL A 147 1.38 13.75 9.31
C VAL A 147 2.05 13.76 7.95
N SER A 148 1.65 14.72 7.11
CA SER A 148 2.17 14.93 5.76
C SER A 148 3.67 15.20 5.81
N ARG A 149 4.41 14.82 4.75
CA ARG A 149 5.87 15.03 4.71
C ARG A 149 6.28 16.50 4.85
N GLU A 150 5.42 17.41 4.40
CA GLU A 150 5.64 18.86 4.44
C GLU A 150 5.53 19.41 5.88
N ASP A 151 4.73 18.74 6.72
CA ASP A 151 4.46 19.14 8.11
C ASP A 151 5.36 18.43 9.14
N ARG A 152 6.21 17.49 8.68
CA ARG A 152 7.11 16.76 9.58
C ARG A 152 8.22 17.67 10.08
N SER A 153 8.43 17.67 11.39
CA SER A 153 9.60 18.33 11.98
C SER A 153 10.89 17.73 11.37
N PRO A 154 11.92 18.55 11.10
CA PRO A 154 13.22 18.07 10.63
C PRO A 154 13.72 16.92 11.50
N LYS A 155 14.34 15.92 10.87
CA LYS A 155 15.02 14.83 11.58
C LYS A 155 16.30 15.32 12.23
#